data_AF-A0A6J5GSQ1-F1
#
_entry.id   AF-A0A6J5GSQ1-F1
#
_cell.length_a   1.000
_cell.length_b   1.000
_cell.length_c   1.000
_cell.angle_alpha   90.00
_cell.angle_beta   90.00
_cell.angle_gamma   90.00
#
_symmetry.space_group_name_H-M   'P 1'
#
loop_
_entity.id
_entity.type
_entity.pdbx_description
1 polymer ?
#
loop_
_entity_poly.entity_id
_entity_poly.type
_entity_poly.pdbx_seq_one_letter_code
_entity_poly.pdbx_strand_id
1 'polypeptide(L)'
;MMNVSAASQSSVKVSELNGFREKQRIIAQDVQANPPQLHTGTIVSVWSDRTATVQWDYDLPFAVERRLVNSGHVELHNLARHP
;
A
#
# COMPACT_ATOMS: atom_id res chain seq x y z
N MET A 1 -6.88 28.11 23.01
CA MET A 1 -6.17 26.96 22.40
C MET A 1 -6.88 25.71 22.89
N MET A 2 -7.64 25.01 22.04
CA MET A 2 -8.34 23.79 22.41
C MET A 2 -7.76 22.62 21.60
N ASN A 3 -7.41 21.55 22.31
CA ASN A 3 -6.72 20.37 21.83
C ASN A 3 -7.54 19.64 20.77
N VAL A 4 -6.93 19.42 19.60
CA VAL A 4 -7.37 18.39 18.66
C VAL A 4 -6.70 17.09 19.10
N SER A 5 -7.37 16.35 19.98
CA SER A 5 -7.07 14.92 20.16
C SER A 5 -7.53 14.22 18.89
N ALA A 6 -6.67 14.16 17.88
CA ALA A 6 -6.84 13.23 16.78
C ALA A 6 -6.80 11.83 17.41
N ALA A 7 -7.98 11.24 17.62
CA ALA A 7 -8.07 9.85 18.03
C ALA A 7 -7.36 9.03 16.95
N SER A 8 -6.16 8.55 17.27
CA SER A 8 -5.43 7.58 16.47
C SER A 8 -6.28 6.32 16.44
N GLN A 9 -7.24 6.23 15.50
CA GLN A 9 -7.90 4.98 15.21
C GLN A 9 -6.80 4.02 14.78
N SER A 10 -6.44 3.10 15.68
CA SER A 10 -5.51 2.01 15.37
C SER A 10 -6.07 1.27 14.16
N SER A 11 -5.34 1.27 13.05
CA SER A 11 -5.76 0.54 11.88
C SER A 11 -5.81 -0.94 12.21
N VAL A 12 -6.89 -1.58 11.78
CA VAL A 12 -7.12 -3.00 12.01
C VAL A 12 -7.01 -3.73 10.68
N LYS A 13 -6.46 -4.94 10.74
CA LYS A 13 -6.42 -5.83 9.60
C LYS A 13 -7.83 -6.25 9.22
N VAL A 14 -8.15 -6.20 7.92
CA VAL A 14 -9.47 -6.57 7.37
C VAL A 14 -9.32 -7.61 6.26
N SER A 15 -10.36 -8.41 6.02
CA SER A 15 -10.34 -9.44 4.98
C SER A 15 -10.37 -8.86 3.56
N GLU A 16 -11.04 -7.73 3.37
CA GLU A 16 -11.17 -7.04 2.09
C GLU A 16 -11.45 -5.54 2.27
N LEU A 17 -10.90 -4.70 1.40
CA LEU A 17 -11.23 -3.28 1.31
C LEU A 17 -11.12 -2.80 -0.15
N ASN A 18 -12.13 -2.10 -0.65
CA ASN A 18 -12.17 -1.57 -2.04
C ASN A 18 -11.91 -2.63 -3.13
N GLY A 19 -12.28 -3.90 -2.88
CA GLY A 19 -12.02 -5.01 -3.79
C GLY A 19 -10.58 -5.55 -3.74
N PHE A 20 -9.78 -5.11 -2.76
CA PHE A 20 -8.45 -5.66 -2.46
C PHE A 20 -8.51 -6.62 -1.29
N ARG A 21 -7.90 -7.80 -1.45
CA ARG A 21 -7.82 -8.85 -0.42
C ARG A 21 -6.45 -9.52 -0.41
N GLU A 22 -6.21 -10.32 0.62
CA GLU A 22 -4.98 -11.13 0.72
C GLU A 22 -4.79 -12.07 -0.49
N LYS A 23 -3.53 -12.38 -0.79
CA LYS A 23 -3.09 -13.26 -1.90
C LYS A 23 -3.48 -12.76 -3.29
N GLN A 24 -3.96 -11.52 -3.41
CA GLN A 24 -4.31 -10.91 -4.68
C GLN A 24 -3.06 -10.32 -5.37
N ARG A 25 -2.94 -10.57 -6.67
CA ARG A 25 -1.92 -9.96 -7.51
C ARG A 25 -2.26 -8.50 -7.80
N ILE A 26 -1.26 -7.64 -7.71
CA ILE A 26 -1.39 -6.21 -7.95
C ILE A 26 -0.25 -5.66 -8.79
N ILE A 27 -0.49 -4.49 -9.35
CA ILE A 27 0.54 -3.59 -9.89
C ILE A 27 0.50 -2.33 -9.03
N ALA A 28 1.61 -1.98 -8.40
CA ALA A 28 1.78 -0.70 -7.73
C ALA A 28 2.41 0.31 -8.69
N GLN A 29 1.89 1.53 -8.68
CA GLN A 29 2.41 2.63 -9.47
C GLN A 29 3.18 3.61 -8.59
N ASP A 30 4.48 3.77 -8.86
CA ASP A 30 5.30 4.83 -8.27
C ASP A 30 5.12 6.11 -9.08
N VAL A 31 4.12 6.91 -8.69
CA VAL A 31 3.79 8.19 -9.33
C VAL A 31 4.83 9.29 -9.07
N GLN A 32 5.71 9.10 -8.09
CA GLN A 32 6.77 10.06 -7.76
C GLN A 32 8.03 9.87 -8.62
N ALA A 33 8.17 8.72 -9.29
CA ALA A 33 9.21 8.50 -10.29
C ALA A 33 8.94 9.31 -11.57
N ASN A 34 9.99 9.70 -12.27
CA ASN A 34 9.90 10.37 -13.58
C ASN A 34 10.75 9.64 -14.64
N PRO A 35 10.14 8.91 -15.60
CA PRO A 35 8.70 8.66 -15.73
C PRO A 35 8.16 7.76 -14.59
N PRO A 36 6.82 7.72 -14.36
CA PRO A 36 6.22 6.82 -13.39
C PRO A 36 6.60 5.36 -13.65
N GLN A 37 6.86 4.61 -12.59
CA GLN A 37 7.30 3.22 -12.66
C GLN A 37 6.22 2.28 -12.12
N LEU A 38 6.18 1.05 -12.65
CA LEU A 38 5.23 0.02 -12.25
C LEU A 38 5.96 -1.15 -11.59
N HIS A 39 5.41 -1.63 -10.48
CA HIS A 39 5.99 -2.71 -9.69
C HIS A 39 4.94 -3.77 -9.40
N THR A 40 5.27 -5.04 -9.60
CA THR A 40 4.34 -6.15 -9.40
C THR A 40 4.56 -6.80 -8.05
N GLY A 41 3.47 -7.30 -7.47
CA GLY A 41 3.52 -7.95 -6.18
C GLY A 41 2.20 -8.61 -5.80
N THR A 42 2.16 -9.12 -4.58
CA THR A 42 1.02 -9.82 -3.99
C THR A 42 0.68 -9.18 -2.66
N ILE A 43 -0.60 -8.91 -2.43
CA ILE A 43 -1.07 -8.41 -1.13
C ILE A 43 -0.92 -9.51 -0.08
N VAL A 44 -0.25 -9.19 1.03
CA VAL A 44 -0.12 -10.04 2.21
C VAL A 44 -1.25 -9.76 3.20
N SER A 45 -1.60 -8.49 3.41
CA SER A 45 -2.67 -8.05 4.30
C SER A 45 -3.23 -6.71 3.88
N VAL A 46 -4.51 -6.49 4.17
CA VAL A 46 -5.23 -5.23 3.92
C VAL A 46 -5.66 -4.63 5.25
N TRP A 47 -5.61 -3.31 5.35
CA TRP A 47 -5.86 -2.57 6.60
C TRP A 47 -6.98 -1.55 6.42
N SER A 48 -7.71 -1.27 7.51
CA SER A 48 -8.88 -0.38 7.52
C SER A 48 -8.57 1.09 7.18
N ASP A 49 -7.29 1.47 7.22
CA ASP A 49 -6.79 2.81 6.87
C ASP A 49 -6.51 3.00 5.37
N ARG A 50 -6.98 2.07 4.53
CA ARG A 50 -6.77 2.07 3.06
C ARG A 50 -5.31 1.83 2.67
N THR A 51 -4.60 1.07 3.48
CA THR A 51 -3.26 0.59 3.13
C THR A 51 -3.19 -0.93 3.06
N ALA A 52 -2.14 -1.46 2.45
CA ALA A 52 -1.86 -2.88 2.35
C ALA A 52 -0.37 -3.16 2.54
N THR A 53 -0.06 -4.31 3.11
CA THR A 53 1.30 -4.86 3.08
C THR A 53 1.43 -5.68 1.80
N VAL A 54 2.47 -5.40 1.03
CA VAL A 54 2.71 -6.04 -0.28
C VAL A 54 4.03 -6.81 -0.22
N GLN A 55 3.99 -8.05 -0.68
CA GLN A 55 5.18 -8.81 -1.03
C GLN A 55 5.49 -8.56 -2.51
N TRP A 56 6.64 -7.94 -2.78
CA TRP A 56 7.08 -7.64 -4.14
C TRP A 56 7.70 -8.87 -4.82
N ASP A 57 7.61 -8.94 -6.14
CA ASP A 57 8.17 -10.06 -6.92
C ASP A 57 9.71 -10.07 -6.99
N TYR A 58 10.32 -8.94 -6.65
CA TYR A 58 11.74 -8.70 -6.65
C TYR A 58 12.07 -7.65 -5.57
N ASP A 59 13.35 -7.56 -5.21
CA ASP A 59 13.82 -6.55 -4.28
C ASP A 59 13.68 -5.16 -4.91
N LEU A 60 12.84 -4.31 -4.29
CA LEU A 60 12.70 -2.94 -4.75
C LEU A 60 14.00 -2.16 -4.49
N PRO A 61 14.46 -1.32 -5.43
CA PRO A 61 15.50 -0.36 -5.13
C PRO A 61 15.08 0.53 -3.96
N PHE A 62 15.99 0.80 -3.02
CA PHE A 62 15.69 1.58 -1.80
C PHE A 62 14.96 2.91 -2.08
N ALA A 63 15.31 3.59 -3.18
CA ALA A 63 14.65 4.83 -3.57
C ALA A 63 13.17 4.64 -3.95
N VAL A 64 12.81 3.51 -4.56
CA VAL A 64 11.43 3.15 -4.92
C VAL A 64 10.66 2.75 -3.66
N GLU A 65 11.25 1.90 -2.82
CA GLU A 65 10.65 1.47 -1.56
C GLU A 65 10.25 2.66 -0.69
N ARG A 66 11.15 3.64 -0.53
CA ARG A 66 10.88 4.86 0.25
C ARG A 66 9.71 5.70 -0.27
N ARG A 67 9.38 5.61 -1.57
CA ARG A 67 8.28 6.38 -2.19
C ARG A 67 6.96 5.64 -2.16
N LEU A 68 6.99 4.31 -2.32
CA LEU A 68 5.80 3.46 -2.34
C LEU A 68 5.37 2.98 -0.96
N VAL A 69 6.32 2.73 -0.06
CA VAL A 69 6.10 2.08 1.21
C VAL A 69 6.32 3.07 2.34
N ASN A 70 5.27 3.27 3.15
CA ASN A 70 5.32 4.05 4.37
C ASN A 70 5.01 3.13 5.55
N SER A 71 5.96 3.00 6.47
CA SER A 71 5.82 2.15 7.67
C SER A 71 5.44 0.70 7.36
N GLY A 72 5.98 0.15 6.27
CA GLY A 72 5.69 -1.21 5.79
C GLY A 72 4.38 -1.36 5.01
N HIS A 73 3.64 -0.28 4.80
CA HIS A 73 2.34 -0.28 4.14
C HIS A 73 2.38 0.54 2.84
N VAL A 74 1.55 0.15 1.87
CA VAL A 74 1.36 0.81 0.57
C VAL A 74 -0.09 1.29 0.50
N GLU A 75 -0.31 2.53 0.06
CA GLU A 75 -1.67 3.04 -0.12
C GLU A 75 -2.40 2.29 -1.24
N LEU A 76 -3.64 1.85 -0.96
CA LEU A 76 -4.44 1.12 -1.95
C LEU A 76 -4.70 1.94 -3.23
N HIS A 77 -4.66 3.28 -3.15
CA HIS A 77 -4.82 4.15 -4.31
C HIS A 77 -3.69 3.97 -5.34
N ASN A 78 -2.50 3.58 -4.90
CA ASN A 78 -1.35 3.32 -5.76
C ASN A 78 -1.40 1.92 -6.38
N LEU A 79 -2.37 1.09 -6.00
CA LEU A 79 -2.50 -0.28 -6.46
C LEU A 79 -3.57 -0.38 -7.56
N ALA A 80 -3.24 -1.09 -8.63
CA ALA A 80 -4.17 -1.61 -9.60
C ALA A 80 -4.27 -3.13 -9.42
N ARG A 81 -5.48 -3.66 -9.58
CA ARG A 81 -5.71 -5.10 -9.57
C ARG A 81 -5.12 -5.68 -10.87
N HIS A 82 -4.17 -6.59 -10.74
CA HIS A 82 -3.73 -7.38 -11.88
C HIS A 82 -4.76 -8.49 -12.10
N PRO A 83 -5.34 -8.64 -13.30
CA PRO A 83 -6.22 -9.77 -13.60
C PRO A 83 -5.48 -11.11 -13.47
#